data_AF-A0A6J5B3N1-F1
#
_entry.id   AF-A0A6J5B3N1-F1
#
_cell.length_a   1.000
_cell.length_b   1.000
_cell.length_c   1.000
_cell.angle_alpha   90.00
_cell.angle_beta   90.00
_cell.angle_gamma   90.00
#
_symmetry.space_group_name_H-M   'P 1'
#
loop_
_entity.id
_entity.type
_entity.pdbx_description
1 polymer ?
#
loop_
_entity_poly.entity_id
_entity_poly.type
_entity_poly.pdbx_seq_one_letter_code
_entity_poly.pdbx_strand_id
1 'polypeptide(L)'
;MCDSESSLVHTTSQTETQPDHARDQAPYYLIIEKIRPGDVLLTRGTTPRAGLIAYGTKGRYSHAALWVIPKEGAIPILMEADSVGVGPTFLPTVTLTGPDGLPIFAYALGDLEEISLLRHPQIQNLDAGIVSEVTEELIEDVWSRRYSALVRLSDMLDTSYLRGPARKLFAAIDAVNRDPRGHHGIFCSELVAMYFERLSLPLFQGRPPSALSPNHLAEAASGLQPVTDAVIDSEAARLMTKAASSALRPTRKEWLGPLVKGRHRHEVMTAATDRLTDTLQSIRDQWISLAIDSSQQMTTQMQAAIRQAAQARDQIYLEKFCKHTCTQIFLNHLLVVLQQHSQGDQNEDNASYRTAAHQYLTDLFKALNEENTHAFLRAQHLFALSLARDHKENGCSLSKLQIRSTRRKLLNQWRKYREDRLNLLRLVDSRALHTCPTHSELIYRDTLLAAALTGSQDTSSKIGSEFPSS
;
A
#
# COMPACT_ATOMS: atom_id res chain seq x y z
N MET A 1 14.52 75.80 -64.67
CA MET A 1 13.20 75.12 -64.72
C MET A 1 12.82 74.79 -63.29
N CYS A 2 11.81 75.52 -62.80
CA CYS A 2 11.00 75.29 -61.60
C CYS A 2 11.70 75.26 -60.23
N ASP A 3 11.74 76.46 -59.65
CA ASP A 3 11.44 76.84 -58.27
C ASP A 3 10.64 75.83 -57.42
N SER A 4 10.89 75.79 -56.11
CA SER A 4 9.92 76.25 -55.09
C SER A 4 10.47 76.06 -53.66
N GLU A 5 10.53 77.18 -52.93
CA GLU A 5 10.58 77.27 -51.48
C GLU A 5 9.34 76.65 -50.83
N SER A 6 9.45 76.18 -49.58
CA SER A 6 8.47 76.53 -48.52
C SER A 6 8.91 76.04 -47.15
N SER A 7 9.10 77.00 -46.26
CA SER A 7 9.10 76.88 -44.80
C SER A 7 7.81 76.28 -44.24
N LEU A 8 7.86 75.56 -43.12
CA LEU A 8 6.91 75.77 -42.01
C LEU A 8 7.31 75.01 -40.75
N VAL A 9 7.37 75.78 -39.66
CA VAL A 9 7.38 75.35 -38.27
C VAL A 9 6.04 74.69 -37.96
N HIS A 10 6.04 73.53 -37.29
CA HIS A 10 4.93 73.13 -36.44
C HIS A 10 5.37 72.43 -35.14
N THR A 11 4.67 72.88 -34.11
CA THR A 11 4.66 72.64 -32.68
C THR A 11 4.26 71.21 -32.26
N THR A 12 4.81 70.80 -31.11
CA THR A 12 4.30 69.86 -30.08
C THR A 12 2.93 69.18 -30.28
N SER A 13 2.90 67.85 -30.12
CA SER A 13 1.84 67.06 -29.46
C SER A 13 2.43 65.68 -29.11
N GLN A 14 2.73 65.38 -27.85
CA GLN A 14 1.83 64.73 -26.88
C GLN A 14 1.38 63.31 -27.27
N THR A 15 1.71 62.38 -26.38
CA THR A 15 0.99 61.14 -26.07
C THR A 15 0.88 60.10 -27.19
N GLU A 16 1.97 59.37 -27.44
CA GLU A 16 1.85 57.96 -27.78
C GLU A 16 1.53 57.17 -26.51
N THR A 17 0.24 56.92 -26.36
CA THR A 17 -0.39 55.95 -25.47
C THR A 17 0.35 54.62 -25.48
N GLN A 18 0.86 54.20 -24.32
CA GLN A 18 1.08 52.78 -23.96
C GLN A 18 -0.27 52.05 -23.96
N PRO A 19 -0.55 51.12 -24.90
CA PRO A 19 -1.75 50.28 -24.84
C PRO A 19 -1.45 48.86 -24.36
N ASP A 20 -0.17 48.46 -24.22
CA ASP A 20 0.21 47.05 -24.03
C ASP A 20 0.43 46.60 -22.57
N HIS A 21 0.49 47.51 -21.59
CA HIS A 21 0.65 47.11 -20.17
C HIS A 21 -0.66 46.65 -19.50
N ALA A 22 -1.82 46.88 -20.12
CA ALA A 22 -3.11 46.55 -19.53
C ALA A 22 -3.47 45.04 -19.59
N ARG A 23 -2.77 44.24 -20.42
CA ARG A 23 -3.07 42.81 -20.60
C ARG A 23 -2.36 41.85 -19.62
N ASP A 24 -1.40 42.35 -18.83
CA ASP A 24 -0.54 41.52 -17.96
C ASP A 24 -0.87 41.61 -16.45
N GLN A 25 -2.02 42.19 -16.10
CA GLN A 25 -2.46 42.27 -14.71
C GLN A 25 -3.44 41.14 -14.38
N ALA A 26 -3.11 40.37 -13.35
CA ALA A 26 -4.04 39.39 -12.80
C ALA A 26 -5.25 40.12 -12.19
N PRO A 27 -6.48 39.62 -12.37
CA PRO A 27 -7.68 40.25 -11.82
C PRO A 27 -7.74 40.22 -10.29
N TYR A 28 -7.02 39.31 -9.65
CA TYR A 28 -6.96 39.19 -8.20
C TYR A 28 -5.56 38.84 -7.70
N TYR A 29 -5.26 39.26 -6.47
CA TYR A 29 -4.05 38.88 -5.74
C TYR A 29 -4.40 38.43 -4.31
N LEU A 30 -3.64 37.47 -3.77
CA LEU A 30 -3.75 37.01 -2.38
C LEU A 30 -2.50 37.39 -1.57
N ILE A 31 -2.66 38.12 -0.48
CA ILE A 31 -1.55 38.55 0.39
C ILE A 31 -1.02 37.35 1.17
N ILE A 32 0.25 36.98 0.93
CA ILE A 32 0.86 35.75 1.45
C ILE A 32 0.85 35.73 2.99
N GLU A 33 1.17 36.85 3.61
CA GLU A 33 1.27 36.98 5.08
C GLU A 33 -0.06 36.77 5.82
N LYS A 34 -1.19 36.88 5.10
CA LYS A 34 -2.54 36.73 5.66
C LYS A 34 -3.09 35.31 5.53
N ILE A 35 -2.47 34.49 4.70
CA ILE A 35 -2.85 33.10 4.48
C ILE A 35 -2.45 32.25 5.68
N ARG A 36 -3.33 31.32 6.07
CA ARG A 36 -3.14 30.38 7.18
C ARG A 36 -3.52 28.95 6.76
N PRO A 37 -3.04 27.94 7.50
CA PRO A 37 -3.45 26.56 7.27
C PRO A 37 -4.95 26.41 7.49
N GLY A 38 -5.57 25.64 6.61
CA GLY A 38 -6.99 25.42 6.45
C GLY A 38 -7.80 26.61 5.96
N ASP A 39 -7.16 27.65 5.43
CA ASP A 39 -7.86 28.58 4.55
C ASP A 39 -8.41 27.84 3.32
N VAL A 40 -9.60 28.23 2.90
CA VAL A 40 -10.32 27.66 1.77
C VAL A 40 -10.49 28.74 0.71
N LEU A 41 -9.88 28.55 -0.45
CA LEU A 41 -10.07 29.42 -1.62
C LEU A 41 -11.20 28.88 -2.48
N LEU A 42 -12.24 29.69 -2.66
CA LEU A 42 -13.29 29.46 -3.63
C LEU A 42 -13.07 30.34 -4.85
N THR A 43 -13.19 29.75 -6.05
CA THR A 43 -12.98 30.49 -7.30
C THR A 43 -14.01 30.16 -8.36
N ARG A 44 -14.22 31.12 -9.26
CA ARG A 44 -14.89 30.92 -10.54
C ARG A 44 -13.97 31.34 -11.67
N GLY A 45 -13.57 30.37 -12.48
CA GLY A 45 -12.83 30.65 -13.70
C GLY A 45 -13.72 31.26 -14.79
N THR A 46 -13.10 31.86 -15.80
CA THR A 46 -13.76 32.44 -16.98
C THR A 46 -14.27 31.41 -18.00
N THR A 47 -14.04 30.12 -17.75
CA THR A 47 -14.41 29.06 -18.71
C THR A 47 -15.91 28.74 -18.67
N PRO A 48 -16.53 28.33 -19.80
CA PRO A 48 -17.94 27.91 -19.82
C PRO A 48 -18.24 26.77 -18.83
N ARG A 49 -17.27 25.87 -18.61
CA ARG A 49 -17.39 24.77 -17.64
C ARG A 49 -17.54 25.30 -16.21
N ALA A 50 -16.75 26.30 -15.83
CA ALA A 50 -16.85 26.94 -14.52
C ALA A 50 -18.23 27.59 -14.33
N GLY A 51 -18.72 28.31 -15.33
CA GLY A 51 -20.07 28.89 -15.33
C GLY A 51 -21.17 27.84 -15.16
N LEU A 52 -21.06 26.70 -15.85
CA LEU A 52 -22.02 25.59 -15.73
C LEU A 52 -22.05 24.98 -14.31
N ILE A 53 -20.88 24.78 -13.69
CA ILE A 53 -20.81 24.25 -12.32
C ILE A 53 -21.43 25.25 -11.34
N ALA A 54 -21.04 26.53 -11.43
CA ALA A 54 -21.56 27.58 -10.55
C ALA A 54 -23.10 27.69 -10.67
N TYR A 55 -23.62 27.76 -11.90
CA TYR A 55 -25.05 27.79 -12.17
C TYR A 55 -25.76 26.53 -11.66
N GLY A 56 -25.22 25.35 -11.98
CA GLY A 56 -25.82 24.06 -11.64
C GLY A 56 -25.89 23.80 -10.14
N THR A 57 -24.94 24.35 -9.39
CA THR A 57 -24.87 24.29 -7.92
C THR A 57 -25.41 25.56 -7.25
N LYS A 58 -26.15 26.38 -8.01
CA LYS A 58 -26.87 27.59 -7.56
C LYS A 58 -26.01 28.60 -6.77
N GLY A 59 -24.79 28.85 -7.21
CA GLY A 59 -23.98 29.89 -6.58
C GLY A 59 -22.95 30.53 -7.50
N ARG A 60 -21.93 31.13 -6.90
CA ARG A 60 -20.93 31.96 -7.58
C ARG A 60 -19.65 31.21 -7.92
N TYR A 61 -19.37 30.11 -7.23
CA TYR A 61 -18.08 29.43 -7.31
C TYR A 61 -18.19 28.13 -8.11
N SER A 62 -17.08 27.75 -8.74
CA SER A 62 -16.97 26.53 -9.53
C SER A 62 -15.91 25.57 -9.02
N HIS A 63 -15.05 26.06 -8.12
CA HIS A 63 -13.87 25.34 -7.65
C HIS A 63 -13.52 25.72 -6.21
N ALA A 64 -12.81 24.83 -5.53
CA ALA A 64 -12.36 25.00 -4.16
C ALA A 64 -10.93 24.46 -3.99
N ALA A 65 -10.13 25.12 -3.16
CA ALA A 65 -8.77 24.71 -2.84
C ALA A 65 -8.47 25.01 -1.37
N LEU A 66 -7.52 24.29 -0.79
CA LEU A 66 -7.24 24.28 0.65
C LEU A 66 -5.77 24.59 0.90
N TRP A 67 -5.43 25.53 1.78
CA TRP A 67 -4.05 25.65 2.27
C TRP A 67 -3.80 24.62 3.36
N VAL A 68 -2.71 23.86 3.25
CA VAL A 68 -2.30 22.87 4.25
C VAL A 68 -0.84 23.05 4.59
N ILE A 69 -0.41 22.62 5.79
CA ILE A 69 1.00 22.58 6.16
C ILE A 69 1.44 21.11 6.25
N PRO A 70 2.36 20.65 5.39
CA PRO A 70 2.93 19.31 5.53
C PRO A 70 3.86 19.27 6.75
N LYS A 71 4.04 18.09 7.34
CA LYS A 71 4.79 17.88 8.59
C LYS A 71 6.23 18.39 8.62
N GLU A 72 6.92 18.30 7.49
CA GLU A 72 8.28 18.81 7.33
C GLU A 72 8.33 20.24 6.75
N GLY A 73 7.16 20.84 6.48
CA GLY A 73 7.05 22.15 5.84
C GLY A 73 6.82 23.27 6.84
N ALA A 74 7.52 24.40 6.65
CA ALA A 74 7.24 25.64 7.37
C ALA A 74 6.23 26.55 6.64
N ILE A 75 5.88 26.23 5.40
CA ILE A 75 5.12 27.12 4.51
C ILE A 75 3.83 26.41 4.05
N PRO A 76 2.65 27.05 4.21
CA PRO A 76 1.40 26.53 3.67
C PRO A 76 1.47 26.32 2.16
N ILE A 77 1.07 25.14 1.71
CA ILE A 77 0.91 24.81 0.30
C ILE A 77 -0.58 24.81 -0.06
N LEU A 78 -0.92 25.35 -1.23
CA LEU A 78 -2.28 25.24 -1.75
C LEU A 78 -2.47 23.84 -2.32
N MET A 79 -3.43 23.09 -1.81
CA MET A 79 -3.79 21.75 -2.25
C MET A 79 -5.18 21.77 -2.89
N GLU A 80 -5.32 21.17 -4.06
CA GLU A 80 -6.59 21.11 -4.78
C GLU A 80 -6.76 19.81 -5.55
N ALA A 81 -8.03 19.44 -5.75
CA ALA A 81 -8.43 18.42 -6.69
C ALA A 81 -8.95 19.11 -7.96
N ASP A 82 -8.30 18.90 -9.10
CA ASP A 82 -8.70 19.47 -10.39
C ASP A 82 -8.69 18.39 -11.47
N SER A 83 -8.92 18.77 -12.73
CA SER A 83 -8.92 17.82 -13.86
C SER A 83 -7.61 17.05 -14.07
N VAL A 84 -6.50 17.47 -13.46
CA VAL A 84 -5.20 16.76 -13.51
C VAL A 84 -5.14 15.69 -12.42
N GLY A 85 -5.65 16.00 -11.22
CA GLY A 85 -5.71 15.10 -10.08
C GLY A 85 -5.71 15.88 -8.77
N VAL A 86 -5.43 15.18 -7.66
CA VAL A 86 -5.23 15.82 -6.36
C VAL A 86 -3.75 16.10 -6.14
N GLY A 87 -3.43 17.28 -5.62
CA GLY A 87 -2.04 17.67 -5.34
C GLY A 87 -1.87 19.16 -5.13
N PRO A 88 -0.63 19.63 -4.91
CA PRO A 88 -0.31 21.04 -4.69
C PRO A 88 -0.45 21.90 -5.93
N THR A 89 -0.73 23.17 -5.74
CA THR A 89 -0.75 24.20 -6.78
C THR A 89 0.22 25.28 -6.42
N PHE A 90 1.15 25.55 -7.33
CA PHE A 90 2.12 26.60 -7.17
C PHE A 90 1.63 27.86 -7.87
N LEU A 91 1.13 28.82 -7.09
CA LEU A 91 0.70 30.10 -7.62
C LEU A 91 1.91 31.01 -7.92
N PRO A 92 1.87 31.81 -9.00
CA PRO A 92 2.90 32.80 -9.28
C PRO A 92 2.99 33.83 -8.15
N THR A 93 4.19 34.05 -7.63
CA THR A 93 4.44 35.08 -6.61
C THR A 93 4.83 36.40 -7.26
N VAL A 94 4.28 37.49 -6.75
CA VAL A 94 4.58 38.86 -7.18
C VAL A 94 4.85 39.73 -5.96
N THR A 95 5.63 40.80 -6.17
CA THR A 95 5.75 41.89 -5.21
C THR A 95 4.99 43.09 -5.76
N LEU A 96 4.00 43.55 -5.00
CA LEU A 96 3.25 44.77 -5.24
C LEU A 96 3.80 45.87 -4.33
N THR A 97 3.73 47.11 -4.76
CA THR A 97 3.97 48.26 -3.88
C THR A 97 2.64 48.83 -3.43
N GLY A 98 2.38 48.78 -2.12
CA GLY A 98 1.15 49.27 -1.51
C GLY A 98 1.02 50.79 -1.61
N PRO A 99 -0.17 51.35 -1.28
CA PRO A 99 -0.42 52.80 -1.30
C PRO A 99 0.50 53.60 -0.36
N ASP A 100 1.02 52.94 0.68
CA ASP A 100 1.98 53.46 1.66
C ASP A 100 3.43 53.35 1.19
N GLY A 101 3.69 52.81 0.00
CA GLY A 101 5.02 52.56 -0.55
C GLY A 101 5.69 51.29 -0.02
N LEU A 102 5.02 50.51 0.84
CA LEU A 102 5.59 49.28 1.40
C LEU A 102 5.41 48.09 0.44
N PRO A 103 6.36 47.15 0.41
CA PRO A 103 6.24 45.95 -0.41
C PRO A 103 5.19 44.99 0.16
N ILE A 104 4.31 44.49 -0.70
CA ILE A 104 3.31 43.46 -0.41
C ILE A 104 3.65 42.23 -1.25
N PHE A 105 3.92 41.10 -0.58
CA PHE A 105 4.12 39.82 -1.26
C PHE A 105 2.78 39.12 -1.47
N ALA A 106 2.46 38.82 -2.72
CA ALA A 106 1.16 38.26 -3.08
C ALA A 106 1.26 37.13 -4.10
N TYR A 107 0.26 36.24 -4.09
CA TYR A 107 0.02 35.31 -5.19
C TYR A 107 -0.85 35.99 -6.26
N ALA A 108 -0.44 35.92 -7.52
CA ALA A 108 -1.22 36.43 -8.64
C ALA A 108 -2.17 35.33 -9.16
N LEU A 109 -3.45 35.67 -9.31
CA LEU A 109 -4.50 34.74 -9.76
C LEU A 109 -5.10 35.22 -11.08
N GLY A 110 -4.72 34.54 -12.17
CA GLY A 110 -5.21 34.79 -13.54
C GLY A 110 -6.55 34.10 -13.84
N ASP A 111 -7.25 34.57 -14.86
CA ASP A 111 -8.41 33.92 -15.48
C ASP A 111 -9.61 33.62 -14.54
N LEU A 112 -9.86 34.52 -13.57
CA LEU A 112 -10.97 34.41 -12.63
C LEU A 112 -12.02 35.52 -12.82
N GLU A 113 -13.28 35.15 -12.65
CA GLU A 113 -14.43 36.07 -12.57
C GLU A 113 -14.77 36.40 -11.11
N GLU A 114 -14.60 35.45 -10.19
CA GLU A 114 -14.95 35.59 -8.78
C GLU A 114 -13.96 34.84 -7.90
N ILE A 115 -13.73 35.36 -6.69
CA ILE A 115 -12.87 34.77 -5.67
C ILE A 115 -13.42 35.03 -4.26
N SER A 116 -13.22 34.08 -3.36
CA SER A 116 -13.36 34.30 -1.92
C SER A 116 -12.37 33.41 -1.16
N LEU A 117 -11.70 34.00 -0.17
CA LEU A 117 -10.89 33.27 0.80
C LEU A 117 -11.69 33.14 2.09
N LEU A 118 -11.86 31.91 2.57
CA LEU A 118 -12.64 31.59 3.75
C LEU A 118 -11.79 30.88 4.80
N ARG A 119 -12.11 31.05 6.09
CA ARG A 119 -11.43 30.40 7.22
C ARG A 119 -12.42 29.91 8.24
N HIS A 120 -12.19 28.72 8.79
CA HIS A 120 -12.95 28.23 9.92
C HIS A 120 -12.45 28.89 11.22
N PRO A 121 -13.29 29.56 12.03
CA PRO A 121 -12.84 30.35 13.18
C PRO A 121 -12.15 29.52 14.28
N GLN A 122 -12.49 28.23 14.38
CA GLN A 122 -11.90 27.34 15.39
C GLN A 122 -10.57 26.72 14.97
N ILE A 123 -10.13 26.86 13.72
CA ILE A 123 -8.92 26.18 13.25
C ILE A 123 -7.65 26.69 13.96
N GLN A 124 -7.65 27.97 14.33
CA GLN A 124 -6.57 28.60 15.08
C GLN A 124 -6.44 28.08 16.53
N ASN A 125 -7.44 27.37 17.03
CA ASN A 125 -7.44 26.79 18.37
C ASN A 125 -6.93 25.34 18.38
N LEU A 126 -6.70 24.75 17.20
CA LEU A 126 -6.17 23.40 17.09
C LEU A 126 -4.66 23.39 17.33
N ASP A 127 -4.16 22.30 17.90
CA ASP A 127 -2.73 22.07 18.03
C ASP A 127 -2.09 21.93 16.64
N ALA A 128 -0.94 22.57 16.44
CA ALA A 128 -0.25 22.56 15.15
C ALA A 128 0.24 21.15 14.76
N GLY A 129 0.57 20.31 15.74
CA GLY A 129 0.93 18.91 15.52
C GLY A 129 -0.26 18.11 14.97
N ILE A 130 -1.46 18.29 15.53
CA ILE A 130 -2.69 17.65 15.04
C ILE A 130 -2.99 18.10 13.60
N VAL A 131 -2.91 19.41 13.32
CA VAL A 131 -3.15 19.95 11.97
C VAL A 131 -2.16 19.36 10.95
N SER A 132 -0.90 19.22 11.35
CA SER A 132 0.15 18.63 10.55
C SER A 132 -0.08 17.13 10.30
N GLU A 133 -0.42 16.37 11.33
CA GLU A 133 -0.69 14.92 11.24
C GLU A 133 -1.89 14.65 10.32
N VAL A 134 -3.00 15.34 10.52
CA VAL A 134 -4.18 15.24 9.65
C VAL A 134 -3.86 15.65 8.21
N THR A 135 -2.98 16.64 8.01
CA THR A 135 -2.51 17.02 6.67
C THR A 135 -1.75 15.87 6.02
N GLU A 136 -0.83 15.22 6.75
CA GLU A 136 -0.05 14.09 6.25
C GLU A 136 -0.95 12.90 5.90
N GLU A 137 -1.84 12.50 6.80
CA GLU A 137 -2.83 11.45 6.55
C GLU A 137 -3.72 11.76 5.35
N LEU A 138 -4.16 13.03 5.20
CA LEU A 138 -4.96 13.44 4.05
C LEU A 138 -4.15 13.31 2.79
N ILE A 139 -2.91 13.83 2.77
CA ILE A 139 -2.00 13.73 1.63
C ILE A 139 -1.80 12.26 1.26
N GLU A 140 -1.42 11.37 2.18
CA GLU A 140 -1.20 9.95 1.86
C GLU A 140 -2.43 9.29 1.23
N ASP A 141 -3.60 9.51 1.83
CA ASP A 141 -4.86 8.96 1.33
C ASP A 141 -5.17 9.52 -0.07
N VAL A 142 -5.13 10.84 -0.25
CA VAL A 142 -5.70 11.46 -1.44
C VAL A 142 -4.70 11.76 -2.54
N TRP A 143 -3.38 11.85 -2.26
CA TRP A 143 -2.33 12.47 -3.09
C TRP A 143 -2.51 12.30 -4.59
N SER A 144 -1.82 11.49 -5.36
CA SER A 144 -2.01 11.49 -6.83
C SER A 144 -3.31 10.79 -7.29
N ARG A 145 -4.44 10.90 -6.56
CA ARG A 145 -5.75 10.42 -7.02
C ARG A 145 -6.25 11.28 -8.18
N ARG A 146 -7.13 10.67 -8.99
CA ARG A 146 -7.78 11.33 -10.12
C ARG A 146 -8.91 12.24 -9.65
N TYR A 147 -9.27 13.21 -10.49
CA TYR A 147 -10.50 13.96 -10.32
C TYR A 147 -11.73 13.05 -10.42
N SER A 148 -12.74 13.35 -9.62
CA SER A 148 -14.03 12.67 -9.71
C SER A 148 -14.68 12.85 -11.09
N ALA A 149 -15.36 11.80 -11.57
CA ALA A 149 -16.13 11.83 -12.80
C ALA A 149 -17.21 12.91 -12.75
N LEU A 150 -17.32 13.70 -13.82
CA LEU A 150 -18.29 14.79 -13.91
C LEU A 150 -19.74 14.31 -13.78
N VAL A 151 -20.02 13.05 -14.14
CA VAL A 151 -21.35 12.48 -14.00
C VAL A 151 -21.86 12.56 -12.55
N ARG A 152 -20.98 12.48 -11.55
CA ARG A 152 -21.35 12.66 -10.12
C ARG A 152 -21.81 14.08 -9.81
N LEU A 153 -21.36 15.10 -10.55
CA LEU A 153 -21.88 16.46 -10.39
C LEU A 153 -23.36 16.54 -10.75
N SER A 154 -23.88 15.67 -11.63
CA SER A 154 -25.30 15.66 -11.96
C SER A 154 -26.19 15.36 -10.74
N ASP A 155 -25.68 14.58 -9.78
CA ASP A 155 -26.41 14.26 -8.54
C ASP A 155 -26.41 15.46 -7.56
N MET A 156 -25.43 16.37 -7.69
CA MET A 156 -25.34 17.61 -6.91
C MET A 156 -26.16 18.76 -7.50
N LEU A 157 -26.71 18.60 -8.71
CA LEU A 157 -27.55 19.62 -9.33
C LEU A 157 -28.89 19.69 -8.59
N ASP A 158 -29.22 20.89 -8.14
CA ASP A 158 -30.47 21.15 -7.41
C ASP A 158 -31.68 21.31 -8.36
N THR A 159 -31.45 21.28 -9.68
CA THR A 159 -32.48 21.39 -10.73
C THR A 159 -32.83 20.00 -11.28
N SER A 160 -33.90 19.40 -10.75
CA SER A 160 -34.36 18.04 -11.10
C SER A 160 -34.54 17.81 -12.60
N TYR A 161 -35.02 18.81 -13.35
CA TYR A 161 -35.24 18.72 -14.80
C TYR A 161 -33.93 18.77 -15.62
N LEU A 162 -32.85 19.33 -15.07
CA LEU A 162 -31.54 19.36 -15.74
C LEU A 162 -30.68 18.14 -15.44
N ARG A 163 -30.97 17.38 -14.37
CA ARG A 163 -30.18 16.21 -13.97
C ARG A 163 -30.02 15.20 -15.11
N GLY A 164 -31.10 14.83 -15.79
CA GLY A 164 -31.05 13.86 -16.90
C GLY A 164 -30.17 14.30 -18.07
N PRO A 165 -30.43 15.47 -18.67
CA PRO A 165 -29.58 16.03 -19.72
C PRO A 165 -28.13 16.24 -19.29
N ALA A 166 -27.89 16.81 -18.11
CA ALA A 166 -26.55 17.05 -17.59
C ALA A 166 -25.79 15.74 -17.35
N ARG A 167 -26.45 14.72 -16.82
CA ARG A 167 -25.86 13.38 -16.63
C ARG A 167 -25.41 12.78 -17.96
N LYS A 168 -26.19 12.91 -19.03
CA LYS A 168 -25.81 12.44 -20.37
C LYS A 168 -24.61 13.21 -20.93
N LEU A 169 -24.63 14.54 -20.81
CA LEU A 169 -23.53 15.40 -21.26
C LEU A 169 -22.24 15.09 -20.49
N PHE A 170 -22.30 15.05 -19.16
CA PHE A 170 -21.16 14.73 -18.32
C PHE A 170 -20.66 13.31 -18.56
N ALA A 171 -21.56 12.32 -18.74
CA ALA A 171 -21.16 10.97 -19.11
C ALA A 171 -20.44 10.91 -20.47
N ALA A 172 -20.80 11.76 -21.44
CA ALA A 172 -20.09 11.85 -22.72
C ALA A 172 -18.69 12.47 -22.54
N ILE A 173 -18.56 13.51 -21.73
CA ILE A 173 -17.25 14.13 -21.41
C ILE A 173 -16.37 13.13 -20.63
N ASP A 174 -16.95 12.43 -19.66
CA ASP A 174 -16.28 11.39 -18.90
C ASP A 174 -15.92 10.19 -19.77
N ALA A 175 -16.70 9.85 -20.81
CA ALA A 175 -16.40 8.74 -21.70
C ALA A 175 -15.13 8.98 -22.55
N VAL A 176 -14.82 10.24 -22.87
CA VAL A 176 -13.57 10.63 -23.54
C VAL A 176 -12.40 10.61 -22.56
N ASN A 177 -12.65 10.94 -21.30
CA ASN A 177 -11.66 10.95 -20.23
C ASN A 177 -11.72 9.69 -19.35
N ARG A 178 -12.33 8.60 -19.84
CA ARG A 178 -12.80 7.50 -19.00
C ARG A 178 -11.61 6.83 -18.34
N ASP A 179 -11.68 6.74 -17.01
CA ASP A 179 -10.98 5.69 -16.31
C ASP A 179 -11.66 4.37 -16.68
N PRO A 180 -10.99 3.44 -17.39
CA PRO A 180 -11.58 2.17 -17.78
C PRO A 180 -11.97 1.29 -16.57
N ARG A 181 -11.67 1.70 -15.33
CA ARG A 181 -11.70 0.81 -14.15
C ARG A 181 -12.50 1.32 -12.95
N GLY A 182 -13.17 2.48 -13.05
CA GLY A 182 -14.24 2.88 -12.11
C GLY A 182 -13.80 3.41 -10.73
N HIS A 183 -12.55 3.85 -10.54
CA HIS A 183 -12.12 4.44 -9.26
C HIS A 183 -12.85 5.76 -8.99
N HIS A 184 -13.34 5.93 -7.77
CA HIS A 184 -13.97 7.18 -7.34
C HIS A 184 -12.89 8.25 -7.11
N GLY A 185 -12.70 9.13 -8.08
CA GLY A 185 -11.89 10.34 -7.88
C GLY A 185 -12.52 11.29 -6.85
N ILE A 186 -11.79 12.34 -6.48
CA ILE A 186 -12.21 13.30 -5.46
C ILE A 186 -12.58 14.63 -6.11
N PHE A 187 -13.69 15.25 -5.67
CA PHE A 187 -14.02 16.63 -6.06
C PHE A 187 -13.25 17.66 -5.23
N CYS A 188 -13.07 18.87 -5.78
CA CYS A 188 -12.40 19.98 -5.09
C CYS A 188 -13.02 20.32 -3.73
N SER A 189 -14.35 20.36 -3.64
CA SER A 189 -15.09 20.58 -2.38
C SER A 189 -15.09 19.37 -1.45
N GLU A 190 -15.05 18.16 -1.99
CA GLU A 190 -14.96 16.91 -1.23
C GLU A 190 -13.62 16.83 -0.48
N LEU A 191 -12.52 17.23 -1.14
CA LEU A 191 -11.20 17.35 -0.52
C LEU A 191 -11.20 18.27 0.70
N VAL A 192 -11.80 19.46 0.58
CA VAL A 192 -11.92 20.44 1.67
C VAL A 192 -12.71 19.83 2.83
N ALA A 193 -13.85 19.21 2.55
CA ALA A 193 -14.70 18.64 3.58
C ALA A 193 -14.04 17.46 4.31
N MET A 194 -13.33 16.59 3.61
CA MET A 194 -12.56 15.49 4.21
C MET A 194 -11.51 16.02 5.20
N TYR A 195 -10.82 17.10 4.86
CA TYR A 195 -9.84 17.73 5.75
C TYR A 195 -10.48 18.19 7.06
N PHE A 196 -11.57 18.94 6.98
CA PHE A 196 -12.28 19.46 8.14
C PHE A 196 -12.95 18.36 8.99
N GLU A 197 -13.43 17.29 8.35
CA GLU A 197 -13.96 16.11 9.06
C GLU A 197 -12.87 15.43 9.89
N ARG A 198 -11.67 15.23 9.34
CA ARG A 198 -10.52 14.64 10.07
C ARG A 198 -10.02 15.53 11.20
N LEU A 199 -10.09 16.85 11.05
CA LEU A 199 -9.80 17.80 12.12
C LEU A 199 -10.87 17.84 13.22
N SER A 200 -11.93 17.01 13.14
CA SER A 200 -13.09 17.05 14.04
C SER A 200 -13.78 18.41 14.05
N LEU A 201 -13.73 19.13 12.92
CA LEU A 201 -14.40 20.41 12.67
C LEU A 201 -15.32 20.29 11.44
N PRO A 202 -16.30 19.36 11.44
CA PRO A 202 -17.11 19.10 10.25
C PRO A 202 -17.89 20.35 9.82
N LEU A 203 -17.75 20.72 8.54
CA LEU A 203 -18.41 21.92 7.99
C LEU A 203 -19.93 21.79 7.93
N PHE A 204 -20.47 20.56 7.87
CA PHE A 204 -21.92 20.32 7.80
C PHE A 204 -22.30 19.13 8.67
N GLN A 205 -23.48 19.20 9.30
CA GLN A 205 -24.05 18.05 10.02
C GLN A 205 -24.89 17.19 9.08
N GLY A 206 -24.65 15.87 9.08
CA GLY A 206 -25.47 14.90 8.35
C GLY A 206 -25.33 14.92 6.82
N ARG A 207 -24.38 15.67 6.27
CA ARG A 207 -24.07 15.70 4.83
C ARG A 207 -22.65 15.16 4.61
N PRO A 208 -22.47 14.07 3.84
CA PRO A 208 -21.14 13.51 3.62
C PRO A 208 -20.29 14.41 2.69
N PRO A 209 -18.95 14.36 2.79
CA PRO A 209 -18.03 15.11 1.92
C PRO A 209 -18.35 14.97 0.42
N SER A 210 -18.71 13.75 0.00
CA SER A 210 -18.99 13.39 -1.38
C SER A 210 -20.23 14.07 -1.98
N ALA A 211 -21.04 14.75 -1.17
CA ALA A 211 -22.25 15.46 -1.57
C ALA A 211 -22.07 17.00 -1.56
N LEU A 212 -20.86 17.49 -1.30
CA LEU A 212 -20.58 18.92 -1.19
C LEU A 212 -20.08 19.50 -2.51
N SER A 213 -20.44 20.77 -2.73
CA SER A 213 -20.04 21.57 -3.89
C SER A 213 -19.30 22.82 -3.38
N PRO A 214 -18.55 23.53 -4.23
CA PRO A 214 -17.90 24.78 -3.85
C PRO A 214 -18.90 25.83 -3.31
N ASN A 215 -20.13 25.84 -3.81
CA ASN A 215 -21.14 26.80 -3.34
C ASN A 215 -21.72 26.45 -1.99
N HIS A 216 -21.81 25.15 -1.63
CA HIS A 216 -22.17 24.77 -0.27
C HIS A 216 -21.15 25.34 0.72
N LEU A 217 -19.84 25.31 0.42
CA LEU A 217 -18.79 25.88 1.27
C LEU A 217 -18.93 27.40 1.48
N ALA A 218 -19.59 28.11 0.57
CA ALA A 218 -19.85 29.55 0.71
C ALA A 218 -21.07 29.88 1.56
N GLU A 219 -21.91 28.89 1.90
CA GLU A 219 -23.10 29.10 2.72
C GLU A 219 -22.71 29.34 4.18
N ALA A 220 -23.49 30.16 4.89
CA ALA A 220 -23.31 30.39 6.32
C ALA A 220 -23.35 29.10 7.16
N ALA A 221 -24.08 28.08 6.67
CA ALA A 221 -24.18 26.77 7.30
C ALA A 221 -22.83 26.03 7.40
N SER A 222 -21.85 26.37 6.56
CA SER A 222 -20.49 25.80 6.60
C SER A 222 -19.67 26.22 7.82
N GLY A 223 -20.07 27.31 8.50
CA GLY A 223 -19.28 27.93 9.57
C GLY A 223 -18.02 28.66 9.10
N LEU A 224 -17.69 28.62 7.81
CA LEU A 224 -16.54 29.32 7.25
C LEU A 224 -16.81 30.83 7.15
N GLN A 225 -15.81 31.65 7.50
CA GLN A 225 -15.89 33.10 7.51
C GLN A 225 -14.96 33.74 6.48
N PRO A 226 -15.36 34.82 5.79
CA PRO A 226 -14.50 35.51 4.82
C PRO A 226 -13.23 36.11 5.45
N VAL A 227 -12.11 35.98 4.75
CA VAL A 227 -10.81 36.60 5.07
C VAL A 227 -10.56 37.73 4.07
N THR A 228 -11.29 38.84 4.23
CA THR A 228 -11.33 39.93 3.25
C THR A 228 -10.04 40.73 3.18
N ASP A 229 -9.27 40.80 4.27
CA ASP A 229 -8.00 41.53 4.32
C ASP A 229 -6.84 40.80 3.62
N ALA A 230 -7.08 39.59 3.11
CA ALA A 230 -6.11 38.81 2.33
C ALA A 230 -6.28 38.96 0.81
N VAL A 231 -7.39 39.54 0.33
CA VAL A 231 -7.71 39.60 -1.10
C VAL A 231 -7.55 41.03 -1.61
N ILE A 232 -6.80 41.20 -2.70
CA ILE A 232 -6.69 42.46 -3.44
C ILE A 232 -7.40 42.24 -4.78
N ASP A 233 -8.46 42.99 -5.03
CA ASP A 233 -9.19 42.94 -6.30
C ASP A 233 -8.52 43.79 -7.40
N SER A 234 -9.08 43.70 -8.61
CA SER A 234 -8.56 44.43 -9.77
C SER A 234 -8.60 45.95 -9.63
N GLU A 235 -9.51 46.51 -8.84
CA GLU A 235 -9.62 47.96 -8.64
C GLU A 235 -8.53 48.45 -7.68
N ALA A 236 -8.35 47.76 -6.55
CA ALA A 236 -7.28 48.02 -5.60
C ALA A 236 -5.89 47.79 -6.21
N ALA A 237 -5.73 46.74 -7.03
CA ALA A 237 -4.46 46.43 -7.68
C ALA A 237 -4.01 47.50 -8.70
N ARG A 238 -4.93 48.24 -9.32
CA ARG A 238 -4.59 49.33 -10.25
C ARG A 238 -3.84 50.48 -9.59
N LEU A 239 -3.98 50.63 -8.27
CA LEU A 239 -3.29 51.65 -7.49
C LEU A 239 -1.89 51.20 -7.04
N MET A 240 -1.49 49.98 -7.38
CA MET A 240 -0.22 49.39 -6.97
C MET A 240 0.73 49.25 -8.16
N THR A 241 2.03 49.35 -7.91
CA THR A 241 3.07 49.03 -8.91
C THR A 241 3.54 47.59 -8.74
N LYS A 242 3.76 46.90 -9.86
CA LYS A 242 4.11 45.47 -9.92
C LYS A 242 5.57 45.31 -10.30
N ALA A 243 6.36 44.65 -9.45
CA ALA A 243 7.70 44.20 -9.82
C ALA A 243 7.61 42.92 -10.68
N ALA A 244 8.60 42.71 -11.56
CA ALA A 244 8.68 41.52 -12.40
C ALA A 244 8.70 40.24 -11.54
N SER A 245 7.86 39.27 -11.90
CA SER A 245 7.79 37.97 -11.22
C SER A 245 9.01 37.11 -11.56
N SER A 246 9.54 36.36 -10.60
CA SER A 246 10.61 35.39 -10.82
C SER A 246 10.07 34.05 -11.31
N ALA A 247 10.70 33.52 -12.36
CA ALA A 247 10.68 32.14 -12.87
C ALA A 247 9.31 31.50 -13.20
N LEU A 248 9.17 31.04 -14.44
CA LEU A 248 8.13 30.10 -14.85
C LEU A 248 8.21 28.84 -13.97
N ARG A 249 7.17 28.58 -13.17
CA ARG A 249 7.00 27.31 -12.48
C ARG A 249 6.38 26.27 -13.43
N PRO A 250 6.74 24.98 -13.32
CA PRO A 250 6.11 23.94 -14.12
C PRO A 250 4.60 23.91 -13.83
N THR A 251 3.81 23.77 -14.89
CA THR A 251 2.35 23.67 -14.77
C THR A 251 1.97 22.36 -14.07
N ARG A 252 0.84 22.31 -13.34
CA ARG A 252 0.35 21.07 -12.72
C ARG A 252 0.31 19.89 -13.68
N LYS A 253 -0.11 20.13 -14.93
CA LYS A 253 -0.18 19.10 -15.97
C LYS A 253 1.18 18.45 -16.25
N GLU A 254 2.26 19.22 -16.20
CA GLU A 254 3.62 18.73 -16.49
C GLU A 254 4.18 17.86 -15.37
N TRP A 255 3.98 18.24 -14.10
CA TRP A 255 4.60 17.52 -12.97
C TRP A 255 3.66 16.53 -12.27
N LEU A 256 2.37 16.84 -12.09
CA LEU A 256 1.40 15.97 -11.39
C LEU A 256 0.83 14.89 -12.31
N GLY A 257 0.64 15.21 -13.60
CA GLY A 257 0.08 14.27 -14.58
C GLY A 257 0.80 12.92 -14.64
N PRO A 258 2.15 12.88 -14.70
CA PRO A 258 2.92 11.63 -14.61
C PRO A 258 2.71 10.87 -13.31
N LEU A 259 2.64 11.56 -12.16
CA LEU A 259 2.47 10.95 -10.83
C LEU A 259 1.09 10.30 -10.69
N VAL A 260 0.02 10.97 -11.13
CA VAL A 260 -1.35 10.42 -11.14
C VAL A 260 -1.44 9.18 -12.05
N LYS A 261 -0.73 9.18 -13.18
CA LYS A 261 -0.62 7.98 -14.04
C LYS A 261 0.21 6.86 -13.40
N GLY A 262 1.26 7.21 -12.65
CA GLY A 262 2.18 6.29 -11.98
C GLY A 262 1.59 5.60 -10.76
N ARG A 263 0.85 6.33 -9.91
CA ARG A 263 0.22 5.82 -8.68
C ARG A 263 -0.64 4.58 -8.94
N HIS A 264 -1.44 4.61 -10.00
CA HIS A 264 -2.25 3.45 -10.40
C HIS A 264 -1.41 2.20 -10.72
N ARG A 265 -0.27 2.36 -11.40
CA ARG A 265 0.63 1.23 -11.68
C ARG A 265 1.20 0.65 -10.40
N HIS A 266 1.53 1.52 -9.45
CA HIS A 266 2.02 1.11 -8.14
C HIS A 266 0.96 0.33 -7.36
N GLU A 267 -0.26 0.86 -7.21
CA GLU A 267 -1.36 0.19 -6.49
C GLU A 267 -1.68 -1.20 -7.08
N VAL A 268 -1.73 -1.33 -8.41
CA VAL A 268 -1.94 -2.62 -9.08
C VAL A 268 -0.80 -3.60 -8.81
N MET A 269 0.44 -3.12 -8.82
CA MET A 269 1.62 -3.96 -8.58
C MET A 269 1.68 -4.42 -7.12
N THR A 270 1.38 -3.54 -6.16
CA THR A 270 1.29 -3.88 -4.74
C THR A 270 0.19 -4.92 -4.52
N ALA A 271 -1.03 -4.69 -4.99
CA ALA A 271 -2.12 -5.66 -4.84
C ALA A 271 -1.85 -7.01 -5.52
N ALA A 272 -1.13 -7.03 -6.65
CA ALA A 272 -0.70 -8.28 -7.27
C ALA A 272 0.37 -9.01 -6.45
N THR A 273 1.27 -8.26 -5.82
CA THR A 273 2.30 -8.79 -4.91
C THR A 273 1.67 -9.36 -3.64
N ASP A 274 0.66 -8.68 -3.07
CA ASP A 274 -0.08 -9.15 -1.90
C ASP A 274 -0.80 -10.47 -2.21
N ARG A 275 -1.53 -10.53 -3.34
CA ARG A 275 -2.20 -11.77 -3.78
C ARG A 275 -1.23 -12.92 -4.02
N LEU A 276 -0.06 -12.64 -4.59
CA LEU A 276 0.97 -13.65 -4.78
C LEU A 276 1.48 -14.15 -3.42
N THR A 277 1.71 -13.23 -2.48
CA THR A 277 2.14 -13.54 -1.11
C THR A 277 1.10 -14.42 -0.40
N ASP A 278 -0.18 -14.06 -0.46
CA ASP A 278 -1.28 -14.85 0.10
C ASP A 278 -1.36 -16.26 -0.53
N THR A 279 -1.17 -16.33 -1.85
CA THR A 279 -1.19 -17.61 -2.58
C THR A 279 -0.01 -18.50 -2.14
N LEU A 280 1.19 -17.94 -2.03
CA LEU A 280 2.38 -18.67 -1.58
C LEU A 280 2.24 -19.14 -0.12
N GLN A 281 1.68 -18.28 0.74
CA GLN A 281 1.34 -18.64 2.12
C GLN A 281 0.38 -19.82 2.18
N SER A 282 -0.71 -19.78 1.39
CA SER A 282 -1.69 -20.87 1.33
C SER A 282 -1.08 -22.19 0.86
N ILE A 283 -0.23 -22.16 -0.18
CA ILE A 283 0.50 -23.34 -0.67
C ILE A 283 1.40 -23.91 0.43
N ARG A 284 2.10 -23.05 1.17
CA ARG A 284 2.96 -23.47 2.28
C ARG A 284 2.17 -24.15 3.39
N ASP A 285 1.05 -23.57 3.82
CA ASP A 285 0.23 -24.13 4.90
C ASP A 285 -0.38 -25.48 4.51
N GLN A 286 -0.78 -25.64 3.25
CA GLN A 286 -1.22 -26.94 2.69
C GLN A 286 -0.09 -27.97 2.71
N TRP A 287 1.12 -27.58 2.30
CA TRP A 287 2.28 -28.46 2.30
C TRP A 287 2.66 -28.90 3.72
N ILE A 288 2.68 -27.99 4.69
CA ILE A 288 2.97 -28.31 6.10
C ILE A 288 1.95 -29.32 6.63
N SER A 289 0.66 -29.11 6.34
CA SER A 289 -0.41 -30.02 6.77
C SER A 289 -0.21 -31.44 6.20
N LEU A 290 0.07 -31.55 4.89
CA LEU A 290 0.36 -32.83 4.25
C LEU A 290 1.63 -33.50 4.82
N ALA A 291 2.64 -32.70 5.15
CA ALA A 291 3.88 -33.18 5.74
C ALA A 291 3.67 -33.73 7.16
N ILE A 292 2.80 -33.10 7.96
CA ILE A 292 2.41 -33.58 9.30
C ILE A 292 1.74 -34.96 9.17
N ASP A 293 0.74 -35.08 8.32
CA ASP A 293 0.02 -36.35 8.10
C ASP A 293 0.98 -37.47 7.65
N SER A 294 1.87 -37.16 6.71
CA SER A 294 2.89 -38.11 6.23
C SER A 294 3.86 -38.52 7.34
N SER A 295 4.31 -37.57 8.15
CA SER A 295 5.23 -37.81 9.28
C SER A 295 4.59 -38.68 10.37
N GLN A 296 3.31 -38.47 10.67
CA GLN A 296 2.55 -39.30 11.62
C GLN A 296 2.38 -40.74 11.12
N GLN A 297 2.06 -40.92 9.83
CA GLN A 297 2.00 -42.25 9.21
C GLN A 297 3.35 -42.96 9.27
N MET A 298 4.44 -42.26 8.99
CA MET A 298 5.80 -42.81 9.10
C MET A 298 6.11 -43.23 10.55
N THR A 299 5.80 -42.39 11.53
CA THR A 299 5.98 -42.69 12.96
C THR A 299 5.26 -43.98 13.35
N THR A 300 4.01 -44.15 12.90
CA THR A 300 3.23 -45.38 13.15
C THR A 300 3.90 -46.62 12.55
N GLN A 301 4.46 -46.50 11.33
CA GLN A 301 5.21 -47.59 10.70
C GLN A 301 6.49 -47.92 11.46
N MET A 302 7.22 -46.92 11.95
CA MET A 302 8.45 -47.12 12.73
C MET A 302 8.15 -47.80 14.07
N GLN A 303 7.08 -47.42 14.78
CA GLN A 303 6.63 -48.09 16.01
C GLN A 303 6.25 -49.56 15.77
N ALA A 304 5.62 -49.88 14.65
CA ALA A 304 5.34 -51.27 14.28
C ALA A 304 6.64 -52.08 14.07
N ALA A 305 7.68 -51.46 13.49
CA ALA A 305 8.99 -52.10 13.33
C ALA A 305 9.71 -52.32 14.67
N ILE A 306 9.61 -51.38 15.63
CA ILE A 306 10.09 -51.55 17.01
C ILE A 306 9.46 -52.78 17.64
N ARG A 307 8.12 -52.93 17.58
CA ARG A 307 7.40 -54.09 18.12
C ARG A 307 7.88 -55.40 17.50
N GLN A 308 8.13 -55.42 16.19
CA GLN A 308 8.64 -56.61 15.49
C GLN A 308 10.07 -56.97 15.94
N ALA A 309 10.96 -55.98 16.09
CA ALA A 309 12.31 -56.21 16.59
C ALA A 309 12.31 -56.73 18.04
N ALA A 310 11.46 -56.16 18.91
CA ALA A 310 11.29 -56.63 20.28
C ALA A 310 10.78 -58.07 20.34
N GLN A 311 9.77 -58.43 19.53
CA GLN A 311 9.27 -59.81 19.44
C GLN A 311 10.34 -60.79 18.95
N ALA A 312 11.21 -60.36 18.05
CA ALA A 312 12.34 -61.16 17.57
C ALA A 312 13.53 -61.20 18.53
N ARG A 313 13.50 -60.43 19.63
CA ARG A 313 14.62 -60.27 20.59
C ARG A 313 15.91 -59.77 19.93
N ASP A 314 15.80 -58.95 18.88
CA ASP A 314 16.94 -58.37 18.16
C ASP A 314 17.25 -56.97 18.70
N GLN A 315 18.10 -56.92 19.72
CA GLN A 315 18.43 -55.69 20.45
C GLN A 315 19.08 -54.62 19.55
N ILE A 316 19.90 -55.05 18.58
CA ILE A 316 20.63 -54.13 17.69
C ILE A 316 19.66 -53.33 16.82
N TYR A 317 18.65 -53.99 16.24
CA TYR A 317 17.66 -53.30 15.41
C TYR A 317 16.58 -52.59 16.23
N LEU A 318 16.29 -53.06 17.44
CA LEU A 318 15.43 -52.35 18.39
C LEU A 318 15.98 -50.95 18.67
N GLU A 319 17.24 -50.83 19.06
CA GLU A 319 17.90 -49.55 19.34
C GLU A 319 17.93 -48.63 18.11
N LYS A 320 18.23 -49.18 16.93
CA LYS A 320 18.22 -48.42 15.67
C LYS A 320 16.83 -47.88 15.34
N PHE A 321 15.78 -48.71 15.45
CA PHE A 321 14.42 -48.25 15.17
C PHE A 321 13.94 -47.22 16.20
N CYS A 322 14.28 -47.37 17.48
CA CYS A 322 14.02 -46.36 18.50
C CYS A 322 14.66 -45.02 18.13
N LYS A 323 15.94 -45.00 17.75
CA LYS A 323 16.64 -43.77 17.33
C LYS A 323 15.96 -43.06 16.16
N HIS A 324 15.59 -43.81 15.12
CA HIS A 324 14.89 -43.26 13.95
C HIS A 324 13.50 -42.73 14.30
N THR A 325 12.79 -43.42 15.18
CA THR A 325 11.46 -43.03 15.65
C THR A 325 11.51 -41.74 16.47
N CYS A 326 12.45 -41.60 17.40
CA CYS A 326 12.64 -40.36 18.17
C CYS A 326 12.95 -39.17 17.26
N THR A 327 13.80 -39.38 16.25
CA THR A 327 14.10 -38.35 15.24
C THR A 327 12.84 -37.95 14.48
N GLN A 328 12.02 -38.92 14.06
CA GLN A 328 10.77 -38.65 13.34
C GLN A 328 9.75 -37.89 14.20
N ILE A 329 9.64 -38.23 15.49
CA ILE A 329 8.77 -37.54 16.44
C ILE A 329 9.18 -36.08 16.61
N PHE A 330 10.48 -35.81 16.76
CA PHE A 330 11.00 -34.45 16.81
C PHE A 330 10.64 -33.66 15.54
N LEU A 331 10.86 -34.25 14.36
CA LEU A 331 10.53 -33.62 13.08
C LEU A 331 9.03 -33.35 12.93
N ASN A 332 8.17 -34.23 13.43
CA ASN A 332 6.72 -34.01 13.47
C ASN A 332 6.35 -32.81 14.35
N HIS A 333 6.93 -32.72 15.55
CA HIS A 333 6.70 -31.58 16.46
C HIS A 333 7.21 -30.26 15.86
N LEU A 334 8.33 -30.28 15.13
CA LEU A 334 8.81 -29.11 14.41
C LEU A 334 7.78 -28.59 13.40
N LEU A 335 7.14 -29.47 12.62
CA LEU A 335 6.09 -29.07 11.69
C LEU A 335 4.86 -28.49 12.39
N VAL A 336 4.43 -29.10 13.50
CA VAL A 336 3.28 -28.61 14.28
C VAL A 336 3.56 -27.20 14.82
N VAL A 337 4.76 -26.97 15.36
CA VAL A 337 5.19 -25.65 15.84
C VAL A 337 5.21 -24.62 14.70
N LEU A 338 5.73 -24.98 13.52
CA LEU A 338 5.71 -24.12 12.34
C LEU A 338 4.28 -23.78 11.89
N GLN A 339 3.35 -24.75 11.94
CA GLN A 339 1.94 -24.54 11.58
C GLN A 339 1.22 -23.61 12.58
N GLN A 340 1.49 -23.75 13.88
CA GLN A 340 0.85 -22.93 14.91
C GLN A 340 1.36 -21.49 14.88
N HIS A 341 2.65 -21.28 14.63
CA HIS A 341 3.23 -19.94 14.58
C HIS A 341 2.89 -19.16 13.31
N SER A 342 2.53 -19.82 12.20
CA SER A 342 2.06 -19.10 11.00
C SER A 342 0.70 -18.42 11.20
N GLN A 343 -0.08 -18.83 12.20
CA GLN A 343 -1.45 -18.34 12.43
C GLN A 343 -1.57 -17.26 13.52
N GLY A 344 -0.57 -17.12 14.41
CA GLY A 344 -0.76 -16.45 15.69
C GLY A 344 -0.26 -15.01 15.82
N ASP A 345 0.52 -14.47 14.87
CA ASP A 345 1.28 -13.24 15.15
C ASP A 345 1.33 -12.29 13.92
N GLN A 346 0.42 -11.31 13.92
CA GLN A 346 0.24 -10.32 12.85
C GLN A 346 1.11 -9.05 13.01
N ASN A 347 2.10 -9.04 13.90
CA ASN A 347 2.90 -7.83 14.09
C ASN A 347 3.80 -7.57 12.86
N GLU A 348 3.46 -6.55 12.07
CA GLU A 348 4.04 -6.26 10.74
C GLU A 348 5.55 -5.99 10.78
N ASP A 349 6.04 -5.35 11.86
CA ASP A 349 7.46 -4.97 12.03
C ASP A 349 8.43 -6.16 11.99
N ASN A 350 7.91 -7.39 12.15
CA ASN A 350 8.70 -8.61 12.30
C ASN A 350 8.51 -9.64 11.17
N ALA A 351 7.73 -9.32 10.14
CA ALA A 351 7.29 -10.29 9.13
C ALA A 351 8.43 -10.89 8.30
N SER A 352 9.43 -10.07 7.94
CA SER A 352 10.53 -10.48 7.04
C SER A 352 11.42 -11.58 7.63
N TYR A 353 11.94 -11.38 8.84
CA TYR A 353 12.84 -12.35 9.46
C TYR A 353 12.13 -13.63 9.91
N ARG A 354 10.85 -13.54 10.31
CA ARG A 354 10.02 -14.72 10.60
C ARG A 354 9.83 -15.60 9.38
N THR A 355 9.62 -14.98 8.22
CA THR A 355 9.48 -15.69 6.95
C THR A 355 10.76 -16.42 6.59
N ALA A 356 11.92 -15.77 6.75
CA ALA A 356 13.23 -16.38 6.50
C ALA A 356 13.51 -17.57 7.44
N ALA A 357 13.24 -17.41 8.74
CA ALA A 357 13.43 -18.48 9.72
C ALA A 357 12.47 -19.68 9.49
N HIS A 358 11.21 -19.42 9.14
CA HIS A 358 10.25 -20.47 8.76
C HIS A 358 10.73 -21.26 7.54
N GLN A 359 11.21 -20.55 6.50
CA GLN A 359 11.71 -21.19 5.29
C GLN A 359 12.92 -22.08 5.62
N TYR A 360 13.89 -21.56 6.38
CA TYR A 360 15.05 -22.33 6.82
C TYR A 360 14.66 -23.61 7.58
N LEU A 361 13.74 -23.52 8.54
CA LEU A 361 13.29 -24.68 9.31
C LEU A 361 12.51 -25.68 8.47
N THR A 362 11.75 -25.20 7.48
CA THR A 362 11.05 -26.04 6.50
C THR A 362 12.04 -26.83 5.64
N ASP A 363 13.10 -26.18 5.16
CA ASP A 363 14.16 -26.82 4.37
C ASP A 363 14.95 -27.83 5.22
N LEU A 364 15.25 -27.47 6.48
CA LEU A 364 15.91 -28.34 7.44
C LEU A 364 15.06 -29.59 7.74
N PHE A 365 13.75 -29.41 7.99
CA PHE A 365 12.82 -30.51 8.17
C PHE A 365 12.86 -31.45 6.96
N LYS A 366 12.76 -30.90 5.74
CA LYS A 366 12.73 -31.70 4.51
C LYS A 366 13.99 -32.57 4.39
N ALA A 367 15.17 -31.96 4.57
CA ALA A 367 16.44 -32.68 4.50
C ALA A 367 16.54 -33.78 5.56
N LEU A 368 16.26 -33.47 6.84
CA LEU A 368 16.36 -34.44 7.93
C LEU A 368 15.32 -35.56 7.83
N ASN A 369 14.11 -35.24 7.39
CA ASN A 369 13.02 -36.21 7.21
C ASN A 369 13.35 -37.23 6.12
N GLU A 370 13.88 -36.75 4.99
CA GLU A 370 14.33 -37.61 3.88
C GLU A 370 15.47 -38.55 4.32
N GLU A 371 16.49 -38.01 5.01
CA GLU A 371 17.61 -38.80 5.51
C GLU A 371 17.18 -39.84 6.55
N ASN A 372 16.34 -39.44 7.52
CA ASN A 372 15.83 -40.33 8.56
C ASN A 372 14.97 -41.46 7.95
N THR A 373 14.07 -41.12 7.03
CA THR A 373 13.22 -42.10 6.33
C THR A 373 14.06 -43.10 5.54
N HIS A 374 15.06 -42.63 4.78
CA HIS A 374 15.94 -43.50 4.02
C HIS A 374 16.77 -44.43 4.94
N ALA A 375 17.32 -43.89 6.03
CA ALA A 375 18.09 -44.67 7.00
C ALA A 375 17.22 -45.74 7.69
N PHE A 376 15.99 -45.38 8.09
CA PHE A 376 15.02 -46.31 8.65
C PHE A 376 14.67 -47.44 7.67
N LEU A 377 14.30 -47.12 6.42
CA LEU A 377 13.94 -48.14 5.41
C LEU A 377 15.11 -49.09 5.13
N ARG A 378 16.35 -48.58 5.10
CA ARG A 378 17.54 -49.42 4.98
C ARG A 378 17.69 -50.35 6.19
N ALA A 379 17.54 -49.84 7.42
CA ALA A 379 17.61 -50.65 8.63
C ALA A 379 16.51 -51.73 8.64
N GLN A 380 15.29 -51.38 8.24
CA GLN A 380 14.15 -52.29 8.13
C GLN A 380 14.42 -53.40 7.11
N HIS A 381 15.03 -53.07 5.97
CA HIS A 381 15.43 -54.07 4.98
C HIS A 381 16.49 -55.04 5.52
N LEU A 382 17.51 -54.53 6.20
CA LEU A 382 18.58 -55.35 6.78
C LEU A 382 18.06 -56.25 7.91
N PHE A 383 17.15 -55.75 8.74
CA PHE A 383 16.44 -56.54 9.75
C PHE A 383 15.63 -57.68 9.11
N ALA A 384 14.89 -57.41 8.04
CA ALA A 384 14.17 -58.47 7.33
C ALA A 384 15.11 -59.55 6.75
N LEU A 385 16.35 -59.19 6.39
CA LEU A 385 17.37 -60.14 5.96
C LEU A 385 17.95 -60.95 7.12
N SER A 386 18.17 -60.36 8.30
CA SER A 386 18.62 -61.11 9.49
C SER A 386 17.59 -62.15 9.90
N LEU A 387 16.31 -61.77 10.02
CA LEU A 387 15.23 -62.70 10.33
C LEU A 387 15.13 -63.87 9.35
N ALA A 388 15.34 -63.62 8.05
CA ALA A 388 15.32 -64.66 7.03
C ALA A 388 16.48 -65.65 7.17
N ARG A 389 17.64 -65.17 7.61
CA ARG A 389 18.82 -66.00 7.89
C ARG A 389 18.60 -66.85 9.14
N ASP A 390 18.13 -66.25 10.22
CA ASP A 390 17.88 -66.94 11.48
C ASP A 390 16.80 -68.01 11.34
N HIS A 391 15.75 -67.77 10.52
CA HIS A 391 14.79 -68.81 10.18
C HIS A 391 15.45 -70.00 9.47
N LYS A 392 16.40 -69.75 8.56
CA LYS A 392 17.08 -70.85 7.83
C LYS A 392 17.91 -71.72 8.78
N GLU A 393 18.50 -71.12 9.80
CA GLU A 393 19.40 -71.78 10.75
C GLU A 393 18.61 -72.44 11.91
N ASN A 394 17.54 -71.81 12.41
CA ASN A 394 16.87 -72.21 13.66
C ASN A 394 15.40 -72.64 13.51
N GLY A 395 14.86 -72.75 12.29
CA GLY A 395 13.52 -73.30 12.05
C GLY A 395 12.36 -72.47 12.61
N CYS A 396 12.51 -71.14 12.67
CA CYS A 396 11.51 -70.21 13.22
C CYS A 396 10.12 -70.34 12.55
N SER A 397 9.05 -70.01 13.27
CA SER A 397 7.64 -70.25 12.88
C SER A 397 7.04 -69.33 11.81
N LEU A 398 7.77 -68.35 11.30
CA LEU A 398 7.27 -67.41 10.29
C LEU A 398 7.23 -68.09 8.91
N SER A 399 6.07 -68.13 8.24
CA SER A 399 5.98 -68.81 6.95
C SER A 399 6.99 -68.23 5.94
N LYS A 400 7.78 -69.09 5.28
CA LYS A 400 8.78 -68.70 4.26
C LYS A 400 8.21 -67.75 3.19
N LEU A 401 6.91 -67.84 2.90
CA LEU A 401 6.19 -66.98 1.97
C LEU A 401 6.04 -65.54 2.48
N GLN A 402 5.70 -65.34 3.76
CA GLN A 402 5.59 -64.01 4.37
C GLN A 402 6.93 -63.28 4.40
N ILE A 403 8.02 -63.98 4.73
CA ILE A 403 9.38 -63.41 4.73
C ILE A 403 9.78 -62.95 3.31
N ARG A 404 9.54 -63.79 2.30
CA ARG A 404 9.83 -63.46 0.89
C ARG A 404 9.01 -62.29 0.36
N SER A 405 7.73 -62.22 0.73
CA SER A 405 6.83 -61.12 0.34
C SER A 405 7.27 -59.79 0.97
N THR A 406 7.50 -59.80 2.29
CA THR A 406 7.96 -58.63 3.05
C THR A 406 9.29 -58.12 2.51
N ARG A 407 10.25 -59.02 2.24
CA ARG A 407 11.54 -58.67 1.63
C ARG A 407 11.38 -57.98 0.27
N ARG A 408 10.53 -58.51 -0.62
CA ARG A 408 10.28 -57.90 -1.94
C ARG A 408 9.66 -56.51 -1.80
N LYS A 409 8.67 -56.37 -0.92
CA LYS A 409 8.02 -55.08 -0.65
C LYS A 409 9.03 -54.03 -0.15
N LEU A 410 9.83 -54.37 0.86
CA LEU A 410 10.84 -53.48 1.43
C LEU A 410 11.94 -53.11 0.43
N LEU A 411 12.39 -54.06 -0.39
CA LEU A 411 13.39 -53.78 -1.42
C LEU A 411 12.87 -52.82 -2.50
N ASN A 412 11.62 -53.01 -2.93
CA ASN A 412 10.99 -52.12 -3.90
C ASN A 412 10.80 -50.71 -3.32
N GLN A 413 10.37 -50.61 -2.06
CA GLN A 413 10.28 -49.33 -1.34
C GLN A 413 11.65 -48.65 -1.26
N TRP A 414 12.69 -49.37 -0.84
CA TRP A 414 14.04 -48.82 -0.75
C TRP A 414 14.60 -48.36 -2.10
N ARG A 415 14.40 -49.14 -3.19
CA ARG A 415 14.82 -48.73 -4.54
C ARG A 415 14.15 -47.44 -4.99
N LYS A 416 12.82 -47.36 -4.83
CA LYS A 416 12.05 -46.17 -5.18
C LYS A 416 12.59 -44.94 -4.45
N TYR A 417 12.74 -45.01 -3.12
CA TYR A 417 13.28 -43.92 -2.31
C TYR A 417 14.73 -43.53 -2.67
N ARG A 418 15.56 -44.51 -3.05
CA ARG A 418 16.94 -44.24 -3.49
C ARG A 418 16.98 -43.48 -4.81
N GLU A 419 16.13 -43.85 -5.77
CA GLU A 419 16.01 -43.16 -7.06
C GLU A 419 15.50 -41.72 -6.86
N ASP A 420 14.45 -41.54 -6.05
CA ASP A 420 13.91 -40.23 -5.69
C ASP A 420 14.98 -39.33 -5.05
N ARG A 421 15.78 -39.87 -4.13
CA ARG A 421 16.89 -39.14 -3.48
C ARG A 421 17.99 -38.72 -4.46
N LEU A 422 18.37 -39.58 -5.40
CA LEU A 422 19.39 -39.26 -6.40
C LEU A 422 18.91 -38.14 -7.34
N ASN A 423 17.62 -38.08 -7.62
CA ASN A 423 17.02 -37.00 -8.39
C ASN A 423 16.99 -35.68 -7.60
N LEU A 424 16.68 -35.73 -6.30
CA LEU A 424 16.71 -34.57 -5.41
C LEU A 424 18.12 -33.98 -5.23
N LEU A 425 19.14 -34.81 -5.03
CA LEU A 425 20.53 -34.34 -4.90
C LEU A 425 21.03 -33.65 -6.17
N ARG A 426 20.48 -33.99 -7.35
CA ARG A 426 20.77 -33.29 -8.62
C ARG A 426 20.05 -31.94 -8.76
N LEU A 427 18.98 -31.71 -7.99
CA LEU A 427 18.23 -30.45 -7.96
C LEU A 427 18.80 -29.46 -6.93
N VAL A 428 19.48 -29.94 -5.88
CA VAL A 428 19.96 -29.15 -4.73
C VAL A 428 21.26 -28.36 -5.01
N ASP A 429 21.89 -28.52 -6.17
CA ASP A 429 23.03 -27.66 -6.60
C ASP A 429 22.61 -26.19 -6.85
N SER A 430 21.32 -25.86 -6.76
CA SER A 430 20.81 -24.48 -6.77
C SER A 430 20.70 -23.88 -5.36
N ARG A 431 21.67 -24.09 -4.46
CA ARG A 431 21.69 -23.41 -3.16
C ARG A 431 21.65 -21.90 -3.40
N ALA A 432 20.52 -21.29 -3.12
CA ALA A 432 20.40 -19.85 -2.99
C ALA A 432 21.50 -19.38 -2.04
N LEU A 433 22.19 -18.30 -2.42
CA LEU A 433 23.13 -17.59 -1.57
C LEU A 433 22.39 -17.19 -0.29
N HIS A 434 22.47 -18.03 0.74
CA HIS A 434 21.98 -17.68 2.06
C HIS A 434 22.88 -16.56 2.59
N THR A 435 22.33 -15.35 2.61
CA THR A 435 22.88 -14.23 3.37
C THR A 435 23.03 -14.65 4.83
N CYS A 436 24.05 -14.14 5.53
CA CYS A 436 24.23 -14.43 6.96
C CYS A 436 22.94 -14.11 7.73
N PRO A 437 22.40 -15.07 8.50
CA PRO A 437 21.15 -14.85 9.21
C PRO A 437 21.29 -13.74 10.25
N THR A 438 20.25 -12.94 10.43
CA THR A 438 20.24 -11.87 11.44
C THR A 438 20.13 -12.44 12.85
N HIS A 439 20.54 -11.68 13.87
CA HIS A 439 20.44 -12.12 15.26
C HIS A 439 18.98 -12.45 15.66
N SER A 440 18.01 -11.67 15.18
CA SER A 440 16.58 -11.91 15.42
C SER A 440 16.08 -13.20 14.74
N GLU A 441 16.59 -13.54 13.55
CA GLU A 441 16.31 -14.83 12.90
C GLU A 441 16.82 -16.01 13.72
N LEU A 442 18.03 -15.89 14.27
CA LEU A 442 18.65 -16.94 15.09
C LEU A 442 17.85 -17.18 16.38
N ILE A 443 17.48 -16.12 17.11
CA ILE A 443 16.67 -16.24 18.33
C ILE A 443 15.32 -16.90 18.04
N TYR A 444 14.65 -16.45 16.98
CA TYR A 444 13.33 -16.97 16.63
C TYR A 444 13.41 -18.44 16.22
N ARG A 445 14.39 -18.80 15.38
CA ARG A 445 14.69 -20.19 15.01
C ARG A 445 14.92 -21.07 16.25
N ASP A 446 15.77 -20.63 17.16
CA ASP A 446 16.14 -21.42 18.35
C ASP A 446 14.96 -21.60 19.29
N THR A 447 14.05 -20.61 19.36
CA THR A 447 12.79 -20.72 20.11
C THR A 447 11.89 -21.83 19.53
N LEU A 448 11.73 -21.87 18.21
CA LEU A 448 10.92 -22.91 17.55
C LEU A 448 11.53 -24.31 17.74
N LEU A 449 12.86 -24.42 17.65
CA LEU A 449 13.58 -25.67 17.90
C LEU A 449 13.42 -26.14 19.34
N ALA A 450 13.51 -25.24 20.33
CA ALA A 450 13.31 -25.56 21.74
C ALA A 450 11.87 -26.02 22.03
N ALA A 451 10.87 -25.40 21.41
CA ALA A 451 9.47 -25.83 21.51
C ALA A 451 9.28 -27.25 20.94
N ALA A 452 9.83 -27.52 19.75
CA ALA A 452 9.79 -28.83 19.12
C ALA A 452 10.50 -29.91 19.96
N LEU A 453 11.65 -29.57 20.55
CA LEU A 453 12.40 -30.47 21.45
C LEU A 453 11.57 -30.84 22.68
N THR A 454 10.98 -29.85 23.36
CA THR A 454 10.13 -30.06 24.55
C THR A 454 8.97 -31.01 24.24
N GLY A 455 8.20 -30.75 23.17
CA GLY A 455 7.08 -31.62 22.78
C GLY A 455 7.52 -33.05 22.42
N SER A 456 8.71 -33.20 21.83
CA SER A 456 9.26 -34.51 21.46
C SER A 456 9.69 -35.37 22.66
N GLN A 457 10.20 -34.76 23.73
CA GLN A 457 10.62 -35.46 24.95
C GLN A 457 9.44 -36.10 25.67
N ASP A 458 8.31 -35.38 25.76
CA ASP A 458 7.07 -35.88 26.36
C ASP A 458 6.47 -37.06 25.59
N THR A 459 6.65 -37.08 24.27
CA THR A 459 6.16 -38.17 23.42
C THR A 459 7.09 -39.39 23.47
N SER A 460 8.41 -39.15 23.50
CA SER A 460 9.42 -40.22 23.48
C SER A 460 9.51 -40.98 24.80
N SER A 461 9.30 -40.30 25.94
CA SER A 461 9.27 -40.93 27.26
C SER A 461 8.19 -42.02 27.37
N LYS A 462 7.03 -41.81 26.74
CA LYS A 462 5.95 -42.80 26.65
C LYS A 462 6.38 -44.06 25.91
N ILE A 463 7.09 -43.91 24.78
CA ILE A 463 7.59 -45.06 23.99
C ILE A 463 8.63 -45.85 24.79
N GLY A 464 9.54 -45.17 25.50
CA GLY A 464 10.54 -45.83 26.35
C GLY A 464 9.92 -46.67 27.48
N SER A 465 8.78 -46.24 28.02
CA SER A 465 8.07 -46.98 29.07
C SER A 465 7.39 -48.26 28.60
N GLU A 466 7.07 -48.38 27.30
CA GLU A 466 6.41 -49.58 26.73
C GLU A 466 7.38 -50.74 26.48
N PHE A 467 8.69 -50.48 26.41
CA PHE A 467 9.73 -51.47 26.10
C PHE A 467 10.87 -51.39 27.11
N PRO A 468 10.68 -51.86 28.36
CA PRO A 468 11.73 -51.85 29.37
C PRO A 468 12.92 -52.68 28.90
N SER A 469 14.12 -52.09 28.97
CA SER A 469 15.39 -52.79 28.77
C SER A 469 15.46 -53.97 29.75
N SER A 470 15.51 -55.18 29.20
CA SER A 470 15.57 -56.44 29.96
C SER A 470 16.98 -56.94 30.14
#